data_AF-A0A7W7QYL6-F1
#
_entry.id   AF-A0A7W7QYL6-F1
#
_cell.length_a   1.000
_cell.length_b   1.000
_cell.length_c   1.000
_cell.angle_alpha   90.00
_cell.angle_beta   90.00
_cell.angle_gamma   90.00
#
_symmetry.space_group_name_H-M   'P 1'
#
loop_
_entity.id
_entity.type
_entity.pdbx_description
1 polymer ?
#
loop_
_entity_poly.entity_id
_entity_poly.type
_entity_poly.pdbx_seq_one_letter_code
_entity_poly.pdbx_strand_id
1 'polypeptide(L)'
;MNDRFDRDPEALAWARASIQHHIDKLARWEQQATENGNQEQAMQARWVKNYLDRSFIGGRGCVIAAFDERLPARRDMLDRAVPYGREAS
;
A
#
# COMPACT_ATOMS: atom_id res chain seq x y z
N MET A 1 7.03 7.56 17.48
CA MET A 1 6.38 7.35 16.17
C MET A 1 7.45 7.63 15.12
N ASN A 2 7.89 6.61 14.37
CA ASN A 2 9.08 6.69 13.51
C ASN A 2 8.71 7.34 12.16
N ASP A 3 8.65 8.67 12.17
CA ASP A 3 8.16 9.56 11.08
C ASP A 3 9.01 9.53 9.80
N ARG A 4 10.07 8.71 9.73
CA ARG A 4 10.99 8.66 8.59
C ARG A 4 10.47 7.79 7.45
N PHE A 5 9.73 6.71 7.76
CA PHE A 5 9.20 5.79 6.75
C PHE A 5 7.83 6.20 6.21
N ASP A 6 7.05 6.97 6.98
CA ASP A 6 5.74 7.50 6.57
C ASP A 6 5.85 8.58 5.47
N ARG A 7 7.06 9.07 5.18
CA ARG A 7 7.35 10.23 4.33
C ARG A 7 8.10 9.90 3.04
N ASP A 8 8.43 8.62 2.83
CA ASP A 8 9.19 8.17 1.68
C ASP A 8 8.23 7.65 0.58
N PRO A 9 8.05 8.39 -0.52
CA PRO A 9 7.17 7.96 -1.61
C PRO A 9 7.65 6.69 -2.29
N GLU A 10 8.96 6.40 -2.30
CA GLU A 10 9.51 5.15 -2.83
C GLU A 10 9.18 3.98 -1.89
N ALA A 11 9.24 4.20 -0.58
CA ALA A 11 8.83 3.18 0.40
C ALA A 11 7.34 2.85 0.30
N LEU A 12 6.48 3.85 0.06
CA LEU A 12 5.04 3.64 -0.16
C LEU A 12 4.74 2.97 -1.50
N ALA A 13 5.42 3.36 -2.57
CA ALA A 13 5.34 2.67 -3.86
C ALA A 13 5.80 1.22 -3.74
N TRP A 14 6.90 0.97 -3.02
CA TRP A 14 7.40 -0.38 -2.74
C TRP A 14 6.41 -1.20 -1.89
N ALA A 15 5.80 -0.60 -0.87
CA ALA A 15 4.80 -1.27 -0.04
C ALA A 15 3.57 -1.67 -0.87
N ARG A 16 3.06 -0.77 -1.73
CA ARG A 16 1.97 -1.06 -2.65
C ARG A 16 2.34 -2.20 -3.61
N ALA A 17 3.53 -2.13 -4.22
CA ALA A 17 4.01 -3.16 -5.14
C ALA A 17 4.16 -4.53 -4.45
N SER A 18 4.64 -4.55 -3.22
CA SER A 18 4.80 -5.78 -2.42
C SER A 18 3.46 -6.43 -2.11
N ILE A 19 2.45 -5.63 -1.74
CA ILE A 19 1.10 -6.14 -1.47
C ILE A 19 0.44 -6.61 -2.76
N GLN A 20 0.58 -5.87 -3.86
CA GLN A 20 0.08 -6.28 -5.17
C GLN A 20 0.70 -7.62 -5.60
N HIS A 21 2.00 -7.83 -5.38
CA HIS A 21 2.66 -9.10 -5.67
C HIS A 21 2.02 -10.28 -4.92
N HIS A 22 1.65 -10.09 -3.64
CA HIS A 22 0.96 -11.12 -2.86
C HIS A 22 -0.46 -11.38 -3.36
N ILE A 23 -1.21 -10.33 -3.73
CA ILE A 23 -2.53 -10.44 -4.34
C ILE A 23 -2.46 -11.26 -5.63
N ASP A 24 -1.46 -10.99 -6.48
CA ASP A 24 -1.26 -11.71 -7.74
C ASP A 24 -0.86 -13.17 -7.52
N LYS A 25 -0.11 -13.47 -6.46
CA LYS A 25 0.22 -14.85 -6.07
C LYS A 25 -1.03 -15.61 -5.62
N LEU A 26 -1.89 -14.97 -4.82
CA LEU A 26 -3.16 -15.56 -4.37
C LEU A 26 -4.13 -15.76 -5.54
N ALA A 27 -4.16 -14.83 -6.51
CA ALA A 27 -4.97 -14.99 -7.72
C ALA A 27 -4.53 -16.22 -8.55
N ARG A 28 -3.22 -16.42 -8.72
CA ARG A 28 -2.69 -17.61 -9.39
C ARG A 28 -3.01 -18.89 -8.62
N TRP A 29 -2.93 -18.86 -7.29
CA TRP A 29 -3.28 -20.02 -6.48
C TRP A 29 -4.78 -20.34 -6.54
N GLU A 30 -5.64 -19.32 -6.50
CA GLU A 30 -7.10 -19.48 -6.70
C GLU A 30 -7.39 -20.16 -8.04
N GLN A 31 -6.74 -19.71 -9.12
CA GLN A 31 -6.89 -20.29 -10.45
C GLN A 31 -6.45 -21.77 -10.46
N GLN A 32 -5.26 -22.08 -9.95
CA GLN A 32 -4.76 -23.46 -9.89
C GLN A 32 -5.65 -24.37 -9.04
N ALA A 33 -6.13 -23.88 -7.90
CA ALA A 33 -7.04 -24.65 -7.04
C ALA A 33 -8.38 -24.91 -7.75
N THR A 34 -8.89 -23.94 -8.50
CA THR A 34 -10.11 -24.08 -9.31
C THR A 34 -9.93 -25.13 -10.41
N GLU A 35 -8.82 -25.06 -11.14
CA GLU A 35 -8.46 -26.00 -12.22
C GLU A 35 -8.30 -27.44 -11.68
N ASN A 36 -7.77 -27.59 -10.46
CA ASN A 36 -7.62 -28.87 -9.77
C ASN A 36 -8.90 -29.37 -9.07
N GLY A 37 -10.02 -28.65 -9.19
CA GLY A 37 -11.29 -29.00 -8.55
C GLY A 37 -11.34 -28.78 -7.03
N ASN A 38 -10.34 -28.12 -6.45
CA ASN A 38 -10.27 -27.84 -5.02
C ASN A 38 -10.94 -26.50 -4.67
N GLN A 39 -12.27 -26.54 -4.56
CA GLN A 39 -13.11 -25.36 -4.33
C GLN A 39 -12.84 -24.68 -2.98
N GLU A 40 -12.49 -25.43 -1.93
CA GLU A 40 -12.18 -24.87 -0.62
C GLU A 40 -10.94 -23.98 -0.68
N GLN A 41 -9.85 -24.49 -1.27
CA GLN A 41 -8.62 -23.72 -1.42
C GLN A 41 -8.82 -22.50 -2.33
N ALA A 42 -9.60 -22.64 -3.41
CA ALA A 42 -9.94 -21.52 -4.28
C ALA A 42 -10.70 -20.42 -3.51
N MET A 43 -11.66 -20.81 -2.66
CA MET A 43 -12.42 -19.88 -1.84
C MET A 43 -11.55 -19.17 -0.80
N GLN A 44 -10.66 -19.91 -0.12
CA GLN A 44 -9.72 -19.34 0.84
C GLN A 44 -8.79 -18.33 0.17
N ALA A 45 -8.18 -18.69 -0.97
CA ALA A 45 -7.31 -17.79 -1.73
C ALA A 45 -8.05 -16.52 -2.16
N ARG A 46 -9.29 -16.66 -2.66
CA ARG A 46 -10.15 -15.53 -3.03
C ARG A 46 -10.43 -14.61 -1.84
N TRP A 47 -10.76 -15.18 -0.68
CA TRP A 47 -11.06 -14.41 0.53
C TRP A 47 -9.85 -13.60 0.99
N VAL A 48 -8.67 -14.23 1.10
CA VAL A 48 -7.44 -13.55 1.51
C VAL A 48 -7.05 -12.46 0.51
N LYS A 49 -7.13 -12.75 -0.80
CA LYS A 49 -6.84 -11.78 -1.86
C LYS A 49 -7.71 -10.53 -1.73
N ASN A 50 -9.02 -10.72 -1.58
CA ASN A 50 -9.98 -9.61 -1.45
C ASN A 50 -9.80 -8.82 -0.16
N TYR A 51 -9.43 -9.49 0.94
CA TYR A 51 -9.13 -8.83 2.20
C TYR A 51 -7.90 -7.92 2.08
N LEU A 52 -6.82 -8.41 1.46
CA LEU A 52 -5.60 -7.63 1.24
C LEU A 52 -5.85 -6.43 0.34
N ASP A 53 -6.54 -6.63 -0.78
CA ASP A 53 -6.90 -5.56 -1.70
C ASP A 53 -7.68 -4.45 -1.00
N ARG A 54 -8.75 -4.79 -0.27
CA ARG A 54 -9.57 -3.79 0.45
C ARG A 54 -8.86 -3.10 1.60
N SER A 55 -8.05 -3.83 2.37
CA SER A 55 -7.38 -3.28 3.55
C SER A 55 -6.22 -2.36 3.18
N PHE A 56 -5.53 -2.67 2.08
CA PHE A 56 -4.23 -2.08 1.77
C PHE A 56 -4.12 -1.39 0.43
N ILE A 57 -5.03 -1.59 -0.53
CA ILE A 57 -4.98 -0.90 -1.82
C ILE A 57 -6.27 -0.09 -2.12
N GLY A 58 -7.45 -0.57 -1.70
CA GLY A 58 -8.73 -0.04 -2.14
C GLY A 58 -9.39 1.00 -1.21
N GLY A 59 -9.88 2.11 -1.77
CA GLY A 59 -10.95 2.96 -1.20
C GLY A 59 -10.67 3.72 0.10
N ARG A 60 -11.66 4.52 0.53
CA ARG A 60 -11.60 5.38 1.72
C ARG A 60 -11.41 4.53 2.99
N GLY A 61 -10.31 4.74 3.71
CA GLY A 61 -9.97 4.00 4.94
C GLY A 61 -8.94 2.86 4.75
N CYS A 62 -8.53 2.58 3.52
CA CYS A 62 -7.37 1.71 3.27
C CYS A 62 -6.09 2.36 3.79
N VAL A 63 -5.20 1.56 4.37
CA VAL A 63 -3.96 2.04 5.00
C VAL A 63 -3.10 2.80 4.00
N ILE A 64 -2.70 2.18 2.88
CA ILE A 64 -1.82 2.83 1.90
C ILE A 64 -2.54 3.99 1.20
N ALA A 65 -3.81 3.83 0.83
CA ALA A 65 -4.58 4.91 0.21
C ALA A 65 -4.70 6.14 1.13
N ALA A 66 -4.91 5.94 2.43
CA ALA A 66 -4.93 7.03 3.41
C ALA A 66 -3.55 7.68 3.60
N PHE A 67 -2.45 6.94 3.42
CA PHE A 67 -1.10 7.50 3.39
C PHE A 67 -0.85 8.30 2.10
N ASP A 68 -1.25 7.77 0.93
CA ASP A 68 -1.18 8.44 -0.37
C ASP A 68 -1.95 9.78 -0.36
N GLU A 69 -3.13 9.84 0.27
CA GLU A 69 -3.90 11.09 0.37
C GLU A 69 -3.25 12.14 1.31
N ARG A 70 -2.56 11.69 2.37
CA ARG A 70 -1.88 12.57 3.34
C ARG A 70 -0.54 13.09 2.83
N LEU A 71 0.11 12.36 1.92
CA LEU A 71 1.41 12.70 1.36
C LEU A 71 1.42 14.07 0.67
N PRO A 72 0.51 14.40 -0.27
CA PRO A 72 0.49 15.70 -0.94
C PRO A 72 0.38 16.87 0.04
N ALA A 73 -0.55 16.80 1.01
CA ALA A 73 -0.74 17.86 2.00
C ALA A 73 0.50 18.07 2.89
N ARG A 74 1.19 16.97 3.26
CA ARG A 74 2.44 17.06 4.03
C ARG A 74 3.64 17.48 3.19
N ARG A 75 3.69 17.07 1.91
CA ARG A 75 4.71 17.49 0.94
C ARG A 75 4.66 19.00 0.74
N ASP A 76 3.48 19.57 0.52
CA ASP A 76 3.28 21.01 0.41
C ASP A 76 3.72 21.77 1.68
N MET A 77 3.44 21.24 2.87
CA MET A 77 3.90 21.85 4.13
C MET A 77 5.43 21.81 4.27
N LEU A 78 6.09 20.75 3.79
CA LEU A 78 7.55 20.60 3.82
C LEU A 78 8.25 21.45 2.76
N ASP A 79 7.71 21.51 1.54
CA ASP A 79 8.24 22.36 0.47
C ASP A 79 8.09 23.86 0.83
N ARG A 80 7.08 24.20 1.64
CA ARG A 80 6.91 25.55 2.24
C ARG A 80 7.70 25.76 3.52
N ALA A 81 8.21 24.70 4.15
CA ALA A 81 9.09 24.81 5.29
C ALA A 81 10.49 25.19 4.79
N VAL A 82 10.71 26.50 4.61
CA VAL A 82 12.02 27.10 4.32
C VAL A 82 13.06 26.54 5.32
N PRO A 83 14.26 26.13 4.87
CA PRO A 83 15.30 25.71 5.81
C PRO A 83 15.62 26.87 6.74
N TYR A 84 15.36 26.69 8.03
CA TYR A 84 15.79 27.62 9.08
C TYR A 84 17.31 27.55 9.17
N GLY A 85 18.02 28.32 8.35
CA GLY A 85 19.47 28.32 8.32
C GLY A 85 20.10 28.70 7.00
N ARG A 86 19.80 29.88 6.47
CA ARG A 86 20.81 30.64 5.72
C ARG A 86 20.54 32.14 5.86
N GLU A 87 21.56 32.80 6.39
CA GLU A 87 21.84 34.24 6.36
C GLU A 87 21.09 35.11 7.38
N ALA A 88 21.78 35.36 8.50
CA ALA A 88 21.99 36.73 8.94
C ALA A 88 23.50 36.89 9.17
N SER A 89 24.12 37.71 8.32
CA SER A 89 25.48 38.23 8.48
C SER A 89 25.63 39.05 9.76
#